data_AF-B8M8I3-F1
#
_entry.id   AF-B8M8I3-F1
#
_cell.length_a   1.000
_cell.length_b   1.000
_cell.length_c   1.000
_cell.angle_alpha   90.00
_cell.angle_beta   90.00
_cell.angle_gamma   90.00
#
_symmetry.space_group_name_H-M   'P 1'
#
loop_
_entity.id
_entity.type
_entity.pdbx_description
1 polymer ?
#
loop_
_entity_poly.entity_id
_entity_poly.type
_entity_poly.pdbx_seq_one_letter_code
_entity_poly.pdbx_strand_id
1 'polypeptide(L)'
;MPASHLLYFELELHPTHYQDSMAGNSSPDYKALFLKEAELRKQAEAHTQPTTFRVFVQACHDLLSRPLKAGTPTKSTKGKIPPPTGKYCPTRLRYWSDCPVQQQEIFNAVYTYLQPTEEDALQIFAPLAELHGLSRRFSRRELRSEKDLESYERFAVEDHVHDIIAELCKIPGARQRFQLGNGIMFDNHSNALEEPEDDDETPSTQYSRPDQFCIHRVDGTTNTLLTTVEYKPPHKLRIEDVRSGLRSMEFWKDVVNRNKIPTDKNQKLKYNAEQLNTLISRTGCL
;
A
#
# COMPACT_ATOMS: atom_id res chain seq x y z
N MET A 1 -46.92 -23.32 48.66
CA MET A 1 -47.66 -22.14 48.16
C MET A 1 -48.42 -21.54 49.34
N PRO A 2 -48.53 -20.22 49.54
CA PRO A 2 -48.32 -19.11 48.59
C PRO A 2 -47.49 -17.91 49.14
N ALA A 3 -47.27 -16.94 48.25
CA ALA A 3 -47.20 -15.49 48.47
C ALA A 3 -46.20 -14.91 49.50
N SER A 4 -45.03 -14.52 49.01
CA SER A 4 -44.09 -13.63 49.72
C SER A 4 -44.16 -12.22 49.13
N HIS A 5 -45.01 -11.40 49.75
CA HIS A 5 -44.75 -10.01 50.18
C HIS A 5 -44.16 -9.03 49.16
N LEU A 6 -45.05 -8.24 48.54
CA LEU A 6 -44.79 -6.84 48.18
C LEU A 6 -45.09 -5.99 49.42
N LEU A 7 -44.06 -5.41 50.04
CA LEU A 7 -44.21 -4.33 51.00
C LEU A 7 -43.94 -3.00 50.27
N TYR A 8 -45.02 -2.25 50.06
CA TYR A 8 -44.97 -0.85 49.68
C TYR A 8 -44.43 -0.05 50.87
N PHE A 9 -43.33 0.68 50.67
CA PHE A 9 -42.94 1.76 51.57
C PHE A 9 -43.44 3.08 50.99
N GLU A 10 -44.43 3.65 51.66
CA GLU A 10 -44.96 4.98 51.47
C GLU A 10 -43.97 5.97 52.09
N LEU A 11 -43.25 6.73 51.25
CA LEU A 11 -42.40 7.83 51.70
C LEU A 11 -43.15 9.14 51.43
N GLU A 12 -43.72 9.68 52.50
CA GLU A 12 -44.35 11.00 52.56
C GLU A 12 -43.35 12.09 52.14
N LEU A 13 -43.66 12.80 51.06
CA LEU A 13 -42.91 13.96 50.60
C LEU A 13 -43.34 15.20 51.42
N HIS A 14 -42.54 15.59 52.40
CA HIS A 14 -42.65 16.93 53.00
C HIS A 14 -42.02 17.98 52.06
N PRO A 15 -42.73 19.07 51.70
CA PRO A 15 -42.17 20.11 50.84
C PRO A 15 -41.18 20.94 51.66
N THR A 16 -39.88 20.74 51.43
CA THR A 16 -38.87 21.67 51.90
C THR A 16 -38.85 22.87 50.95
N HIS A 17 -39.15 24.05 51.51
CA HIS A 17 -38.95 25.35 50.87
C HIS A 17 -37.50 25.46 50.40
N TYR A 18 -37.25 25.23 49.12
CA TYR A 18 -36.01 25.65 48.48
C TYR A 18 -36.16 27.12 48.08
N GLN A 19 -35.50 27.97 48.86
CA GLN A 19 -35.27 29.37 48.53
C GLN A 19 -34.51 29.46 47.20
N ASP A 20 -34.97 30.37 46.34
CA ASP A 20 -34.29 30.81 45.13
C ASP A 20 -32.86 31.27 45.46
N SER A 21 -31.89 30.37 45.30
CA SER A 21 -30.50 30.76 45.14
C SER A 21 -30.23 30.91 43.65
N MET A 22 -29.99 32.16 43.25
CA MET A 22 -29.52 32.62 41.94
C MET A 22 -28.76 31.55 41.14
N ALA A 23 -29.48 30.80 40.29
CA ALA A 23 -28.90 30.11 39.17
C ALA A 23 -29.01 31.05 37.97
N GLY A 24 -27.87 31.54 37.49
CA GLY A 24 -27.77 32.06 36.12
C GLY A 24 -28.02 30.90 35.14
N ASN A 25 -29.26 30.44 35.05
CA ASN A 25 -29.70 29.46 34.06
C ASN A 25 -29.95 30.22 32.76
N SER A 26 -28.87 30.54 32.05
CA SER A 26 -28.97 30.67 30.61
C SER A 26 -29.45 29.30 30.10
N SER A 27 -30.74 29.19 29.80
CA SER A 27 -31.29 28.04 29.08
C SER A 27 -30.35 27.72 27.91
N PRO A 28 -29.86 26.47 27.77
CA PRO A 28 -29.03 26.10 26.64
C PRO A 28 -29.75 26.51 25.36
N ASP A 29 -29.05 27.14 24.43
CA ASP A 29 -29.62 27.40 23.11
C ASP A 29 -29.80 26.05 22.40
N TYR A 30 -30.96 25.43 22.60
CA TYR A 30 -31.31 24.13 22.03
C TYR A 30 -31.30 24.16 20.50
N LYS A 31 -31.54 25.33 19.90
CA LYS A 31 -31.43 25.52 18.44
C LYS A 31 -29.97 25.45 18.01
N ALA A 32 -29.07 26.14 18.71
CA ALA A 32 -27.64 26.04 18.45
C ALA A 32 -27.10 24.62 18.68
N LEU A 33 -27.55 23.93 19.73
CA LEU A 33 -27.17 22.52 19.98
C LEU A 33 -27.66 21.58 18.88
N PHE A 34 -28.91 21.71 18.44
CA PHE A 34 -29.45 20.90 17.35
C PHE A 34 -28.73 21.15 16.03
N LEU A 35 -28.45 22.42 15.68
CA LEU A 35 -27.69 22.76 14.47
C LEU A 35 -26.26 22.21 14.53
N LYS A 36 -25.60 22.29 15.69
CA LYS A 36 -24.27 21.73 15.91
C LYS A 36 -24.27 20.21 15.75
N GLU A 37 -25.25 19.52 16.33
CA GLU A 37 -25.40 18.07 16.21
C GLU A 37 -25.69 17.65 14.75
N ALA A 38 -26.56 18.38 14.05
CA ALA A 38 -26.84 18.14 12.64
C ALA A 38 -25.58 18.32 11.76
N GLU A 39 -24.77 19.35 12.03
CA GLU A 39 -23.52 19.58 11.33
C GLU A 39 -22.49 18.48 11.64
N LEU A 40 -22.37 18.06 12.91
CA LEU A 40 -21.48 16.94 13.29
C LEU A 40 -21.90 15.63 12.61
N ARG A 41 -23.20 15.34 12.52
CA ARG A 41 -23.70 14.17 11.80
C ARG A 41 -23.37 14.23 10.32
N LYS A 42 -23.60 15.37 9.68
CA LYS A 42 -23.26 15.58 8.28
C LYS A 42 -21.77 15.41 8.02
N GLN A 43 -20.91 15.91 8.92
CA GLN A 43 -19.47 15.71 8.85
C GLN A 43 -19.09 14.24 9.03
N ALA A 44 -19.68 13.55 10.00
CA ALA A 44 -19.43 12.13 10.24
C ALA A 44 -19.85 11.28 9.04
N GLU A 45 -21.03 11.55 8.47
CA GLU A 45 -21.53 10.91 7.26
C GLU A 45 -20.59 11.15 6.08
N ALA A 46 -20.14 12.38 5.85
CA ALA A 46 -19.19 12.68 4.77
C ALA A 46 -17.86 11.90 4.88
N HIS A 47 -17.44 11.52 6.10
CA HIS A 47 -16.22 10.71 6.29
C HIS A 47 -16.46 9.21 6.10
N THR A 48 -17.69 8.73 6.26
CA THR A 48 -18.04 7.31 6.14
C THR A 48 -18.62 6.95 4.78
N GLN A 49 -19.06 7.94 3.99
CA GLN A 49 -19.45 7.71 2.61
C GLN A 49 -18.24 7.32 1.74
N PRO A 50 -18.45 6.43 0.74
CA PRO A 50 -17.45 6.16 -0.28
C PRO A 50 -16.99 7.44 -1.00
N THR A 51 -15.74 7.45 -1.43
CA THR A 51 -15.13 8.62 -2.10
C THR A 51 -15.20 8.48 -3.62
N THR A 52 -15.12 9.61 -4.32
CA THR A 52 -14.86 9.63 -5.76
C THR A 52 -13.41 9.26 -6.03
N PHE A 53 -13.09 8.84 -7.27
CA PHE A 53 -11.73 8.44 -7.64
C PHE A 53 -10.69 9.55 -7.34
N ARG A 54 -10.99 10.80 -7.69
CA ARG A 54 -10.11 11.95 -7.42
C ARG A 54 -9.86 12.13 -5.92
N VAL A 55 -10.91 12.10 -5.10
CA VAL A 55 -10.79 12.29 -3.65
C VAL A 55 -10.03 11.13 -3.03
N PHE A 56 -10.30 9.90 -3.47
CA PHE A 56 -9.62 8.69 -3.05
C PHE A 56 -8.11 8.76 -3.28
N VAL A 57 -7.67 8.99 -4.53
CA VAL A 57 -6.24 9.02 -4.89
C VAL A 57 -5.51 10.14 -4.14
N GLN A 58 -6.13 11.32 -4.02
CA GLN A 58 -5.56 12.42 -3.25
C GLN A 58 -5.43 12.07 -1.77
N ALA A 59 -6.44 11.45 -1.16
CA ALA A 59 -6.41 11.02 0.22
C ALA A 59 -5.36 9.93 0.47
N CYS A 60 -5.22 8.94 -0.42
CA CYS A 60 -4.14 7.96 -0.36
C CYS A 60 -2.76 8.65 -0.38
N HIS A 61 -2.56 9.60 -1.29
CA HIS A 61 -1.31 10.36 -1.36
C HIS A 61 -1.02 11.13 -0.06
N ASP A 62 -1.97 11.94 0.41
CA ASP A 62 -1.76 12.83 1.55
C ASP A 62 -1.69 12.10 2.88
N LEU A 63 -2.48 11.03 3.06
CA LEU A 63 -2.60 10.31 4.33
C LEU A 63 -1.68 9.10 4.45
N LEU A 64 -1.34 8.44 3.34
CA LEU A 64 -0.60 7.17 3.36
C LEU A 64 0.81 7.30 2.77
N SER A 65 0.98 7.97 1.64
CA SER A 65 2.30 8.07 0.97
C SER A 65 3.17 9.19 1.53
N ARG A 66 2.65 10.41 1.60
CA ARG A 66 3.41 11.59 2.02
C ARG A 66 3.93 11.54 3.47
N PRO A 67 3.19 10.97 4.45
CA PRO A 67 3.67 10.88 5.84
C PRO A 67 4.68 9.75 6.09
N LEU A 68 4.93 8.88 5.11
CA LEU A 68 5.77 7.69 5.25
C LEU A 68 7.22 8.07 5.58
N LYS A 69 7.82 7.38 6.56
CA LYS A 69 9.19 7.64 7.01
C LYS A 69 10.00 6.35 7.08
N ALA A 70 11.20 6.40 6.50
CA ALA A 70 12.21 5.38 6.69
C ALA A 70 12.87 5.52 8.06
N GLY A 71 13.08 4.40 8.77
CA GLY A 71 13.80 4.39 10.03
C GLY A 71 15.31 4.55 9.84
N THR A 72 16.02 4.90 10.91
CA THR A 72 17.48 5.00 10.85
C THR A 72 18.14 3.64 10.64
N PRO A 73 19.29 3.55 9.94
CA PRO A 73 20.00 2.28 9.75
C PRO A 73 20.36 1.57 11.07
N THR A 74 20.63 2.34 12.13
CA THR A 74 20.96 1.83 13.47
C THR A 74 19.82 1.06 14.15
N LYS A 75 18.57 1.35 13.78
CA LYS A 75 17.35 0.73 14.34
C LYS A 75 16.69 -0.24 13.36
N SER A 76 17.33 -0.52 12.24
CA SER A 76 16.77 -1.35 11.18
C SER A 76 17.37 -2.76 11.16
N THR A 77 16.69 -3.70 10.50
CA THR A 77 17.17 -5.07 10.38
C THR A 77 18.55 -5.12 9.72
N LYS A 78 19.49 -5.85 10.33
CA LYS A 78 20.83 -6.03 9.79
C LYS A 78 20.81 -7.23 8.85
N GLY A 79 21.34 -7.07 7.64
CA GLY A 79 21.48 -8.18 6.70
C GLY A 79 22.30 -7.74 5.50
N LYS A 80 23.25 -8.58 5.08
CA LYS A 80 23.96 -8.37 3.82
C LYS A 80 23.05 -8.75 2.66
N ILE A 81 23.17 -8.03 1.57
CA ILE A 81 22.54 -8.40 0.31
C ILE A 81 23.29 -9.62 -0.21
N PRO A 82 22.64 -10.78 -0.37
CA PRO A 82 23.30 -11.94 -0.95
C PRO A 82 23.64 -11.66 -2.42
N PRO A 83 24.73 -12.23 -2.94
CA PRO A 83 25.05 -12.14 -4.36
C PRO A 83 23.89 -12.71 -5.19
N PRO A 84 23.65 -12.21 -6.41
CA PRO A 84 22.56 -12.63 -7.28
C PRO A 84 22.83 -14.00 -7.96
N THR A 85 23.45 -14.94 -7.25
CA THR A 85 23.81 -16.26 -7.80
C THR A 85 22.55 -17.02 -8.23
N GLY A 86 22.52 -17.50 -9.47
CA GLY A 86 21.38 -18.26 -10.02
C GLY A 86 20.16 -17.42 -10.37
N LYS A 87 20.27 -16.07 -10.43
CA LYS A 87 19.14 -15.19 -10.76
C LYS A 87 19.21 -14.70 -12.20
N TYR A 88 18.05 -14.61 -12.84
CA TYR A 88 17.91 -13.89 -14.10
C TYR A 88 18.32 -12.44 -13.92
N CYS A 89 19.06 -11.91 -14.89
CA CYS A 89 19.48 -10.52 -14.88
C CYS A 89 19.46 -9.96 -16.31
N PRO A 90 19.13 -8.66 -16.47
CA PRO A 90 19.06 -8.04 -17.77
C PRO A 90 20.46 -7.97 -18.38
N THR A 91 20.54 -8.15 -19.70
CA THR A 91 21.80 -7.94 -20.43
C THR A 91 22.24 -6.47 -20.38
N ARG A 92 21.26 -5.56 -20.44
CA ARG A 92 21.46 -4.11 -20.53
C ARG A 92 20.51 -3.39 -19.58
N LEU A 93 21.02 -2.35 -18.93
CA LEU A 93 20.18 -1.38 -18.24
C LEU A 93 20.11 -0.13 -19.12
N ARG A 94 18.89 0.36 -19.37
CA ARG A 94 18.63 1.51 -20.24
C ARG A 94 17.63 2.45 -19.58
N TYR A 95 17.72 3.73 -19.92
CA TYR A 95 16.72 4.71 -19.52
C TYR A 95 15.46 4.54 -20.37
N TRP A 96 14.31 4.44 -19.72
CA TRP A 96 13.02 4.40 -20.39
C TRP A 96 12.53 5.84 -20.60
N SER A 97 12.95 6.45 -21.71
CA SER A 97 12.69 7.88 -22.00
C SER A 97 11.21 8.23 -22.02
N ASP A 98 10.39 7.33 -22.55
CA ASP A 98 8.98 7.62 -22.81
C ASP A 98 8.07 7.22 -21.65
N CYS A 99 8.64 6.64 -20.57
CA CYS A 99 7.90 6.18 -19.39
C CYS A 99 7.02 7.28 -18.77
N PRO A 100 7.49 8.52 -18.53
CA PRO A 100 6.64 9.55 -17.95
C PRO A 100 5.43 9.90 -18.82
N VAL A 101 5.62 9.91 -20.15
CA VAL A 101 4.54 10.19 -21.12
C VAL A 101 3.52 9.06 -21.10
N GLN A 102 3.98 7.81 -21.23
CA GLN A 102 3.12 6.63 -21.20
C GLN A 102 2.38 6.49 -19.87
N GLN A 103 3.05 6.77 -18.75
CA GLN A 103 2.44 6.76 -17.42
C GLN A 103 1.32 7.79 -17.31
N GLN A 104 1.55 9.02 -17.80
CA GLN A 104 0.54 10.07 -17.80
C GLN A 104 -0.65 9.72 -18.70
N GLU A 105 -0.41 9.14 -19.87
CA GLU A 105 -1.47 8.68 -20.79
C GLU A 105 -2.34 7.60 -20.16
N ILE A 106 -1.72 6.62 -19.48
CA ILE A 106 -2.45 5.57 -18.75
C ILE A 106 -3.25 6.20 -17.60
N PHE A 107 -2.64 7.07 -16.80
CA PHE A 107 -3.32 7.74 -15.69
C PHE A 107 -4.53 8.54 -16.16
N ASN A 108 -4.39 9.34 -17.23
CA ASN A 108 -5.48 10.12 -17.80
C ASN A 108 -6.61 9.23 -18.31
N ALA A 109 -6.29 8.09 -18.93
CA ALA A 109 -7.29 7.14 -19.40
C ALA A 109 -8.04 6.49 -18.23
N VAL A 110 -7.33 6.05 -17.18
CA VAL A 110 -7.95 5.52 -15.94
C VAL A 110 -8.87 6.57 -15.31
N TYR A 111 -8.38 7.80 -15.17
CA TYR A 111 -9.16 8.91 -14.63
C TYR A 111 -10.44 9.15 -15.44
N THR A 112 -10.35 9.14 -16.78
CA THR A 112 -11.50 9.34 -17.66
C THR A 112 -12.56 8.25 -17.50
N TYR A 113 -12.15 6.98 -17.32
CA TYR A 113 -13.11 5.88 -17.11
C TYR A 113 -13.79 5.93 -15.75
N LEU A 114 -13.06 6.28 -14.69
CA LEU A 114 -13.57 6.26 -13.32
C LEU A 114 -14.23 7.58 -12.91
N GLN A 115 -13.96 8.66 -13.64
CA GLN A 115 -14.50 9.98 -13.38
C GLN A 115 -14.63 10.80 -14.68
N PRO A 116 -15.60 10.46 -15.55
CA PRO A 116 -15.77 11.10 -16.86
C PRO A 116 -16.23 12.57 -16.76
N THR A 117 -17.09 12.91 -15.79
CA THR A 117 -17.49 14.30 -15.47
C THR A 117 -17.56 14.50 -13.95
N GLU A 118 -17.59 15.74 -13.46
CA GLU A 118 -17.78 16.02 -12.02
C GLU A 118 -19.19 15.64 -11.55
N GLU A 119 -20.20 15.74 -12.42
CA GLU A 119 -21.59 15.37 -12.10
C GLU A 119 -21.81 13.84 -12.08
N ASP A 120 -21.05 13.10 -12.90
CA ASP A 120 -21.11 11.63 -13.00
C ASP A 120 -20.05 10.92 -12.14
N ALA A 121 -19.41 11.63 -11.20
CA ALA A 121 -18.35 11.06 -10.39
C ALA A 121 -18.89 10.00 -9.41
N LEU A 122 -18.62 8.73 -9.72
CA LEU A 122 -19.04 7.60 -8.89
C LEU A 122 -18.32 7.63 -7.52
N GLN A 123 -19.11 7.63 -6.45
CA GLN A 123 -18.63 7.48 -5.07
C GLN A 123 -18.59 5.99 -4.73
N ILE A 124 -17.51 5.32 -5.11
CA ILE A 124 -17.36 3.86 -5.02
C ILE A 124 -16.06 3.41 -4.36
N PHE A 125 -15.16 4.34 -4.02
CA PHE A 125 -13.87 4.03 -3.41
C PHE A 125 -13.89 4.19 -1.89
N ALA A 126 -12.83 3.71 -1.23
CA ALA A 126 -12.75 3.65 0.23
C ALA A 126 -13.13 4.98 0.90
N PRO A 127 -13.95 4.96 1.98
CA PRO A 127 -14.27 6.15 2.75
C PRO A 127 -13.04 6.79 3.41
N LEU A 128 -13.10 8.11 3.64
CA LEU A 128 -12.02 8.83 4.34
C LEU A 128 -11.75 8.27 5.74
N ALA A 129 -12.77 7.81 6.45
CA ALA A 129 -12.63 7.20 7.77
C ALA A 129 -11.72 5.96 7.75
N GLU A 130 -11.81 5.15 6.70
CA GLU A 130 -10.96 3.97 6.51
C GLU A 130 -9.50 4.37 6.27
N LEU A 131 -9.27 5.31 5.35
CA LEU A 131 -7.93 5.83 5.03
C LEU A 131 -7.26 6.51 6.23
N HIS A 132 -8.01 7.24 7.04
CA HIS A 132 -7.53 7.77 8.32
C HIS A 132 -7.17 6.66 9.31
N GLY A 133 -7.96 5.58 9.34
CA GLY A 133 -7.68 4.39 10.11
C GLY A 133 -6.34 3.74 9.73
N LEU A 134 -6.08 3.58 8.43
CA LEU A 134 -4.80 3.08 7.90
C LEU A 134 -3.65 4.04 8.22
N SER A 135 -3.81 5.33 7.94
CA SER A 135 -2.83 6.38 8.23
C SER A 135 -2.39 6.36 9.70
N ARG A 136 -3.35 6.22 10.62
CA ARG A 136 -3.07 6.11 12.06
C ARG A 136 -2.24 4.86 12.40
N ARG A 137 -2.40 3.74 11.69
CA ARG A 137 -1.61 2.53 11.91
C ARG A 137 -0.18 2.73 11.41
N PHE A 138 -0.02 3.26 10.21
CA PHE A 138 1.30 3.46 9.60
C PHE A 138 2.10 4.59 10.25
N SER A 139 1.44 5.63 10.75
CA SER A 139 2.10 6.73 11.44
C SER A 139 2.74 6.33 12.79
N ARG A 140 2.43 5.15 13.34
CA ARG A 140 2.99 4.69 14.63
C ARG A 140 4.45 4.28 14.56
N ARG A 141 4.95 3.91 13.39
CA ARG A 141 6.31 3.37 13.23
C ARG A 141 6.92 3.78 11.90
N GLU A 142 8.21 3.98 11.93
CA GLU A 142 9.02 4.13 10.72
C GLU A 142 9.26 2.76 10.07
N LEU A 143 9.44 2.73 8.75
CA LEU A 143 9.79 1.51 8.01
C LEU A 143 11.24 1.10 8.34
N ARG A 144 11.40 -0.01 9.07
CA ARG A 144 12.71 -0.49 9.57
C ARG A 144 13.10 -1.87 9.07
N SER A 145 12.16 -2.59 8.47
CA SER A 145 12.33 -3.97 8.03
C SER A 145 11.60 -4.24 6.72
N GLU A 146 11.91 -5.37 6.08
CA GLU A 146 11.18 -5.86 4.89
C GLU A 146 9.71 -6.12 5.26
N LYS A 147 9.44 -6.63 6.47
CA LYS A 147 8.07 -6.87 6.95
C LYS A 147 7.24 -5.61 7.16
N ASP A 148 7.88 -4.52 7.61
CA ASP A 148 7.21 -3.22 7.73
C ASP A 148 6.81 -2.69 6.34
N LEU A 149 7.69 -2.83 5.35
CA LEU A 149 7.43 -2.41 3.97
C LEU A 149 6.36 -3.29 3.32
N GLU A 150 6.45 -4.61 3.45
CA GLU A 150 5.42 -5.55 2.98
C GLU A 150 4.04 -5.20 3.53
N SER A 151 3.94 -4.94 4.85
CA SER A 151 2.67 -4.57 5.47
C SER A 151 2.13 -3.24 4.93
N TYR A 152 3.02 -2.29 4.62
CA TYR A 152 2.63 -1.01 4.02
C TYR A 152 2.13 -1.21 2.60
N GLU A 153 2.92 -1.85 1.75
CA GLU A 153 2.58 -2.06 0.33
C GLU A 153 1.25 -2.80 0.19
N ARG A 154 1.05 -3.88 0.95
CA ARG A 154 -0.21 -4.63 0.94
C ARG A 154 -1.44 -3.76 1.21
N PHE A 155 -1.49 -3.11 2.38
CA PHE A 155 -2.72 -2.44 2.81
C PHE A 155 -2.85 -0.99 2.34
N ALA A 156 -1.76 -0.32 1.98
CA ALA A 156 -1.78 1.08 1.55
C ALA A 156 -1.65 1.25 0.03
N VAL A 157 -1.28 0.21 -0.70
CA VAL A 157 -1.06 0.26 -2.16
C VAL A 157 -1.78 -0.87 -2.88
N GLU A 158 -1.41 -2.13 -2.63
CA GLU A 158 -1.89 -3.29 -3.39
C GLU A 158 -3.41 -3.47 -3.29
N ASP A 159 -3.98 -3.47 -2.09
CA ASP A 159 -5.42 -3.60 -1.88
C ASP A 159 -6.19 -2.48 -2.60
N HIS A 160 -5.68 -1.25 -2.54
CA HIS A 160 -6.29 -0.09 -3.23
C HIS A 160 -6.16 -0.17 -4.76
N VAL A 161 -5.04 -0.67 -5.27
CA VAL A 161 -4.83 -0.89 -6.72
C VAL A 161 -5.74 -2.03 -7.21
N HIS A 162 -5.92 -3.08 -6.40
CA HIS A 162 -6.86 -4.15 -6.68
C HIS A 162 -8.29 -3.61 -6.81
N ASP A 163 -8.75 -2.77 -5.88
CA ASP A 163 -10.08 -2.15 -5.94
C ASP A 163 -10.27 -1.27 -7.18
N ILE A 164 -9.27 -0.45 -7.54
CA ILE A 164 -9.27 0.35 -8.77
C ILE A 164 -9.44 -0.55 -10.00
N ILE A 165 -8.66 -1.63 -10.10
CA ILE A 165 -8.71 -2.54 -11.24
C ILE A 165 -10.04 -3.30 -11.28
N ALA A 166 -10.57 -3.69 -10.12
CA ALA A 166 -11.88 -4.34 -10.03
C ALA A 166 -13.00 -3.44 -10.59
N GLU A 167 -12.98 -2.14 -10.30
CA GLU A 167 -13.93 -1.19 -10.88
C GLU A 167 -13.72 -0.99 -12.39
N LEU A 168 -12.46 -0.89 -12.85
CA LEU A 168 -12.17 -0.81 -14.29
C LEU A 168 -12.63 -2.05 -15.05
N CYS A 169 -12.53 -3.25 -14.47
CA CYS A 169 -12.99 -4.50 -15.07
C CYS A 169 -14.51 -4.52 -15.34
N LYS A 170 -15.31 -3.74 -14.58
CA LYS A 170 -16.75 -3.62 -14.80
C LYS A 170 -17.09 -2.77 -16.03
N ILE A 171 -16.14 -2.00 -16.55
CA ILE A 171 -16.31 -1.11 -17.72
C ILE A 171 -15.75 -1.82 -18.96
N PRO A 172 -16.58 -2.27 -19.92
CA PRO A 172 -16.10 -3.04 -21.08
C PRO A 172 -15.00 -2.33 -21.89
N GLY A 173 -15.12 -1.02 -22.09
CA GLY A 173 -14.12 -0.22 -22.80
C GLY A 173 -12.77 -0.17 -22.08
N ALA A 174 -12.76 -0.02 -20.76
CA ALA A 174 -11.53 -0.01 -19.96
C ALA A 174 -10.88 -1.39 -19.94
N ARG A 175 -11.68 -2.44 -19.70
CA ARG A 175 -11.24 -3.84 -19.70
C ARG A 175 -10.55 -4.22 -21.02
N GLN A 176 -11.12 -3.80 -22.14
CA GLN A 176 -10.53 -4.01 -23.47
C GLN A 176 -9.26 -3.19 -23.67
N ARG A 177 -9.29 -1.89 -23.37
CA ARG A 177 -8.15 -0.97 -23.57
C ARG A 177 -6.89 -1.44 -22.83
N PHE A 178 -7.07 -1.85 -21.58
CA PHE A 178 -5.95 -2.23 -20.69
C PHE A 178 -5.72 -3.74 -20.64
N GLN A 179 -6.49 -4.54 -21.37
CA GLN A 179 -6.38 -6.00 -21.41
C GLN A 179 -6.43 -6.62 -20.00
N LEU A 180 -7.38 -6.16 -19.17
CA LEU A 180 -7.42 -6.49 -17.73
C LEU A 180 -7.93 -7.90 -17.41
N GLY A 181 -8.53 -8.59 -18.39
CA GLY A 181 -9.14 -9.88 -18.12
C GLY A 181 -10.29 -9.78 -17.11
N ASN A 182 -10.24 -10.63 -16.09
CA ASN A 182 -11.08 -10.59 -14.90
C ASN A 182 -10.48 -9.79 -13.73
N GLY A 183 -9.27 -9.25 -13.86
CA GLY A 183 -8.62 -8.43 -12.85
C GLY A 183 -7.18 -8.84 -12.59
N ILE A 184 -6.68 -8.49 -11.40
CA ILE A 184 -5.33 -8.84 -10.94
C ILE A 184 -5.36 -9.56 -9.60
N MET A 185 -4.30 -10.30 -9.32
CA MET A 185 -4.08 -10.97 -8.04
C MET A 185 -2.65 -10.68 -7.57
N PHE A 186 -2.54 -10.21 -6.32
CA PHE A 186 -1.27 -10.09 -5.60
C PHE A 186 -1.06 -11.34 -4.77
N ASP A 187 0.12 -11.92 -4.88
CA ASP A 187 0.41 -13.21 -4.30
C ASP A 187 1.81 -13.25 -3.68
N ASN A 188 1.93 -13.93 -2.54
CA ASN A 188 3.15 -14.03 -1.74
C ASN A 188 3.57 -15.49 -1.51
N HIS A 189 2.86 -16.48 -2.08
CA HIS A 189 3.28 -17.88 -1.93
C HIS A 189 4.20 -18.35 -3.06
N SER A 190 5.33 -18.92 -2.66
CA SER A 190 6.36 -19.48 -3.54
C SER A 190 5.90 -20.65 -4.42
N ASN A 191 4.74 -21.24 -4.13
CA ASN A 191 4.17 -22.36 -4.90
C ASN A 191 3.55 -21.89 -6.22
N ALA A 192 3.32 -20.58 -6.41
CA ALA A 192 2.78 -20.04 -7.66
C ALA A 192 3.74 -20.12 -8.86
N LEU A 193 5.02 -20.42 -8.61
CA LEU A 193 6.08 -20.50 -9.62
C LEU A 193 6.59 -21.93 -9.83
N GLU A 194 5.88 -22.95 -9.35
CA GLU A 194 6.25 -24.35 -9.59
C GLU A 194 6.05 -24.70 -11.07
N GLU A 195 7.15 -24.82 -11.81
CA GLU A 195 7.20 -25.68 -12.99
C GLU A 195 7.04 -27.14 -12.51
N PRO A 196 6.31 -28.01 -13.24
CA PRO A 196 6.12 -29.39 -12.82
C PRO A 196 7.48 -30.06 -12.65
N GLU A 197 7.72 -30.58 -11.45
CA GLU A 197 8.97 -31.23 -11.07
C GLU A 197 9.24 -32.42 -12.00
N ASP A 198 10.37 -32.39 -12.72
CA ASP A 198 11.01 -33.63 -13.16
C ASP A 198 11.53 -34.32 -11.90
N ASP A 199 10.99 -35.52 -11.67
CA ASP A 199 11.16 -36.39 -10.52
C ASP A 199 12.62 -36.87 -10.41
N ASP A 200 13.51 -36.06 -9.82
CA ASP A 200 14.85 -36.50 -9.42
C ASP A 200 15.19 -35.97 -8.02
N GLU A 201 15.11 -36.90 -7.05
CA GLU A 201 15.44 -36.71 -5.64
C GLU A 201 16.85 -36.13 -5.46
N THR A 202 16.94 -34.84 -5.14
CA THR A 202 18.10 -34.26 -4.47
C THR A 202 17.67 -33.55 -3.19
N PRO A 203 18.40 -33.69 -2.06
CA PRO A 203 17.96 -33.15 -0.79
C PRO A 203 17.94 -31.64 -0.89
N SER A 204 16.74 -31.06 -0.83
CA SER A 204 16.48 -29.63 -0.77
C SER A 204 17.35 -28.99 0.31
N THR A 205 18.50 -28.46 -0.09
CA THR A 205 19.14 -27.37 0.63
C THR A 205 18.09 -26.28 0.76
N GLN A 206 17.62 -26.04 1.99
CA GLN A 206 16.80 -24.91 2.38
C GLN A 206 17.57 -23.61 2.11
N TYR A 207 17.70 -23.24 0.85
CA TYR A 207 17.90 -21.86 0.50
C TYR A 207 16.60 -21.16 0.91
N SER A 208 16.69 -20.19 1.82
CA SER A 208 15.60 -19.22 2.00
C SER A 208 15.37 -18.56 0.64
N ARG A 209 14.43 -19.11 -0.13
CA ARG A 209 13.99 -18.52 -1.38
C ARG A 209 13.43 -17.14 -1.01
N PRO A 210 13.88 -16.07 -1.68
CA PRO A 210 13.46 -14.72 -1.34
C PRO A 210 11.93 -14.62 -1.41
N ASP A 211 11.33 -13.83 -0.52
CA ASP A 211 9.90 -13.48 -0.56
C ASP A 211 9.62 -12.78 -1.90
N GLN A 212 9.25 -13.57 -2.91
CA GLN A 212 8.90 -13.11 -4.24
C GLN A 212 7.40 -12.89 -4.26
N PHE A 213 7.01 -11.62 -4.36
CA PHE A 213 5.63 -11.23 -4.51
C PHE A 213 5.30 -11.24 -6.00
N CYS A 214 4.25 -11.95 -6.40
CA CYS A 214 3.86 -12.10 -7.78
C CYS A 214 2.59 -11.30 -8.05
N ILE A 215 2.57 -10.61 -9.18
CA ILE A 215 1.36 -9.96 -9.69
C ILE A 215 0.89 -10.78 -10.88
N HIS A 216 -0.32 -11.29 -10.80
CA HIS A 216 -0.94 -12.07 -11.87
C HIS A 216 -2.10 -11.30 -12.50
N ARG A 217 -2.28 -11.43 -13.81
CA ARG A 217 -3.56 -11.17 -14.47
C ARG A 217 -4.43 -12.41 -14.34
N VAL A 218 -5.68 -12.22 -13.96
CA VAL A 218 -6.67 -13.30 -13.85
C VAL A 218 -7.55 -13.29 -15.10
N ASP A 219 -7.64 -14.42 -15.80
CA ASP A 219 -8.51 -14.65 -16.96
C ASP A 219 -9.30 -15.95 -16.76
N GLY A 220 -10.51 -15.85 -16.22
CA GLY A 220 -11.30 -17.02 -15.83
C GLY A 220 -10.58 -17.89 -14.80
N THR A 221 -10.17 -19.09 -15.20
CA THR A 221 -9.40 -20.03 -14.36
C THR A 221 -7.89 -19.94 -14.54
N THR A 222 -7.42 -19.09 -15.45
CA THR A 222 -6.00 -18.96 -15.79
C THR A 222 -5.40 -17.72 -15.14
N ASN A 223 -4.28 -17.90 -14.44
CA ASN A 223 -3.50 -16.82 -13.87
C ASN A 223 -2.21 -16.66 -14.68
N THR A 224 -2.02 -15.50 -15.30
CA THR A 224 -0.81 -15.17 -16.07
C THR A 224 0.10 -14.27 -15.23
N LEU A 225 1.34 -14.69 -14.97
CA LEU A 225 2.33 -13.87 -14.26
C LEU A 225 2.64 -12.61 -15.08
N LEU A 226 2.44 -11.43 -14.48
CA LEU A 226 2.77 -10.13 -15.08
C LEU A 226 4.17 -9.68 -14.67
N THR A 227 4.44 -9.72 -13.36
CA THR A 227 5.74 -9.33 -12.80
C THR A 227 5.94 -9.94 -11.42
N THR A 228 7.19 -10.03 -11.01
CA THR A 228 7.59 -10.31 -9.64
C THR A 228 8.09 -9.05 -8.94
N VAL A 229 8.01 -9.00 -7.61
CA VAL A 229 8.43 -7.90 -6.75
C VAL A 229 9.23 -8.48 -5.58
N GLU A 230 10.36 -7.84 -5.22
CA GLU A 230 11.11 -8.17 -4.01
C GLU A 230 11.26 -6.92 -3.15
N TYR A 231 10.72 -6.95 -1.93
CA TYR A 231 10.84 -5.84 -1.00
C TYR A 231 12.22 -5.79 -0.35
N LYS A 232 12.73 -4.58 -0.20
CA LYS A 232 13.99 -4.28 0.52
C LYS A 232 13.75 -3.12 1.47
N PRO A 233 14.27 -3.17 2.70
CA PRO A 233 14.04 -2.11 3.66
C PRO A 233 14.78 -0.84 3.22
N PRO A 234 14.24 0.36 3.48
CA PRO A 234 14.76 1.60 2.89
C PRO A 234 16.25 1.86 3.14
N HIS A 235 16.77 1.46 4.30
CA HIS A 235 18.16 1.68 4.66
C HIS A 235 19.17 0.86 3.81
N LYS A 236 18.73 -0.16 3.07
CA LYS A 236 19.58 -0.94 2.15
C LYS A 236 19.79 -0.23 0.80
N LEU A 237 18.95 0.75 0.46
CA LEU A 237 18.96 1.45 -0.83
C LEU A 237 18.99 2.96 -0.61
N ARG A 238 20.19 3.51 -0.35
CA ARG A 238 20.33 4.96 -0.21
C ARG A 238 20.09 5.64 -1.55
N ILE A 239 19.50 6.84 -1.53
CA ILE A 239 19.15 7.59 -2.74
C ILE A 239 20.39 7.86 -3.59
N GLU A 240 21.54 8.12 -2.97
CA GLU A 240 22.81 8.35 -3.68
C GLU A 240 23.28 7.08 -4.40
N ASP A 241 23.11 5.91 -3.77
CA ASP A 241 23.49 4.64 -4.37
C ASP A 241 22.53 4.28 -5.51
N VAL A 242 21.22 4.54 -5.37
CA VAL A 242 20.23 4.34 -6.43
C VAL A 242 20.55 5.22 -7.64
N ARG A 243 20.83 6.52 -7.44
CA ARG A 243 21.18 7.46 -8.52
C ARG A 243 22.50 7.10 -9.22
N SER A 244 23.47 6.59 -8.46
CA SER A 244 24.77 6.19 -9.00
C SER A 244 24.73 4.83 -9.71
N GLY A 245 23.93 3.90 -9.17
CA GLY A 245 23.75 2.55 -9.67
C GLY A 245 22.85 2.50 -10.91
N LEU A 246 21.66 3.10 -10.87
CA LEU A 246 20.68 3.06 -11.94
C LEU A 246 21.05 4.01 -13.08
N ARG A 247 21.96 3.56 -13.94
CA ARG A 247 22.41 4.27 -15.14
C ARG A 247 22.49 3.32 -16.32
N SER A 248 22.49 3.88 -17.53
CA SER A 248 22.68 3.06 -18.73
C SER A 248 24.04 2.35 -18.71
N MET A 249 24.05 1.03 -18.89
CA MET A 249 25.26 0.20 -18.89
C MET A 249 25.01 -1.16 -19.56
N GLU A 250 26.10 -1.83 -19.98
CA GLU A 250 26.05 -3.24 -20.38
C GLU A 250 26.09 -4.08 -19.10
N PHE A 251 24.93 -4.21 -18.44
CA PHE A 251 24.79 -4.77 -17.10
C PHE A 251 25.52 -6.11 -16.93
N TRP A 252 25.35 -7.04 -17.88
CA TRP A 252 26.03 -8.34 -17.81
C TRP A 252 27.55 -8.20 -17.77
N LYS A 253 28.11 -7.33 -18.61
CA LYS A 253 29.56 -7.11 -18.69
C LYS A 253 30.09 -6.32 -17.48
N ASP A 254 29.39 -5.25 -17.13
CA ASP A 254 29.87 -4.23 -16.21
C ASP A 254 29.60 -4.56 -14.73
N VAL A 255 28.61 -5.40 -14.47
CA VAL A 255 28.18 -5.80 -13.12
C VAL A 255 28.38 -7.28 -12.87
N VAL A 256 27.85 -8.15 -13.75
CA VAL A 256 27.83 -9.61 -13.52
C VAL A 256 29.20 -10.25 -13.78
N ASN A 257 29.79 -9.99 -14.94
CA ASN A 257 31.10 -10.53 -15.35
C ASN A 257 32.30 -9.72 -14.82
N ARG A 258 32.09 -8.87 -13.82
CA ARG A 258 33.16 -8.02 -13.29
C ARG A 258 34.00 -8.79 -12.27
N ASN A 259 35.15 -9.28 -12.72
CA ASN A 259 36.04 -10.14 -11.92
C ASN A 259 36.96 -9.38 -10.94
N LYS A 260 36.88 -8.05 -10.87
CA LYS A 260 37.78 -7.22 -10.04
C LYS A 260 36.99 -6.24 -9.18
N ILE A 261 37.18 -6.35 -7.87
CA ILE A 261 36.67 -5.39 -6.88
C ILE A 261 37.69 -4.25 -6.77
N PRO A 262 37.31 -2.99 -7.03
CA PRO A 262 38.20 -1.85 -6.87
C PRO A 262 38.66 -1.68 -5.42
N THR A 263 39.94 -1.33 -5.25
CA THR A 263 40.54 -1.00 -3.95
C THR A 263 40.44 0.48 -3.61
N ASP A 264 40.39 1.36 -4.61
CA ASP A 264 40.13 2.78 -4.40
C ASP A 264 38.75 3.03 -3.76
N LYS A 265 38.70 3.93 -2.78
CA LYS A 265 37.50 4.17 -1.98
C LYS A 265 36.32 4.65 -2.82
N ASN A 266 36.55 5.59 -3.74
CA ASN A 266 35.48 6.16 -4.57
C ASN A 266 35.01 5.16 -5.62
N GLN A 267 35.93 4.44 -6.26
CA GLN A 267 35.59 3.38 -7.21
C GLN A 267 34.86 2.22 -6.54
N LYS A 268 35.19 1.91 -5.28
CA LYS A 268 34.50 0.86 -4.50
C LYS A 268 33.08 1.27 -4.13
N LEU A 269 32.82 2.55 -3.82
CA LEU A 269 31.46 3.06 -3.61
C LEU A 269 30.63 2.93 -4.89
N LYS A 270 31.18 3.34 -6.03
CA LYS A 270 30.51 3.17 -7.34
C LYS A 270 30.24 1.71 -7.66
N TYR A 271 31.23 0.84 -7.45
CA TYR A 271 31.08 -0.61 -7.59
C TYR A 271 29.94 -1.15 -6.72
N ASN A 272 29.89 -0.77 -5.44
CA ASN A 272 28.82 -1.21 -4.54
C ASN A 272 27.44 -0.72 -4.99
N ALA A 273 27.33 0.53 -5.45
CA ALA A 273 26.08 1.08 -5.99
C ALA A 273 25.62 0.34 -7.25
N GLU A 274 26.54 0.03 -8.18
CA GLU A 274 26.25 -0.78 -9.37
C GLU A 274 25.80 -2.20 -9.00
N GLN A 275 26.39 -2.79 -7.95
CA GLN A 275 25.98 -4.10 -7.43
C GLN A 275 24.59 -4.06 -6.78
N LEU A 276 24.09 -2.92 -6.29
CA LEU A 276 22.69 -2.82 -5.82
C LEU A 276 21.69 -3.05 -6.95
N ASN A 277 22.05 -2.77 -8.21
CA ASN A 277 21.15 -3.06 -9.33
C ASN A 277 20.83 -4.56 -9.47
N THR A 278 21.68 -5.44 -8.92
CA THR A 278 21.41 -6.89 -8.85
C THR A 278 20.28 -7.25 -7.89
N LEU A 279 19.83 -6.30 -7.05
CA LEU A 279 18.59 -6.39 -6.29
C LEU A 279 17.37 -6.02 -7.12
N ILE A 280 17.52 -4.98 -7.95
CA ILE A 280 16.43 -4.39 -8.73
C ILE A 280 16.12 -5.27 -9.95
N SER A 281 17.12 -5.95 -10.51
CA SER A 281 16.94 -6.91 -11.61
C SER A 281 16.23 -8.21 -11.23
N ARG A 282 15.78 -8.35 -9.98
CA ARG A 282 15.09 -9.55 -9.47
C ARG A 282 13.59 -9.55 -9.76
N THR A 283 13.07 -8.43 -10.25
CA THR A 283 11.71 -8.26 -10.73
C THR A 283 11.70 -8.46 -12.24
N GLY A 284 11.37 -9.66 -12.68
CA GLY A 284 11.21 -9.95 -14.10
C GLY A 284 9.80 -9.59 -14.54
N CYS A 285 9.66 -8.72 -15.53
CA CYS A 285 8.55 -8.83 -16.48
C CYS A 285 8.97 -9.87 -17.51
N LEU A 286 8.15 -10.91 -17.69
CA LEU A 286 8.26 -11.83 -18.82
C LEU A 286 7.65 -11.20 -20.08
#